data_AF-M1BAG9-F1
#
_entry.id   AF-M1BAG9-F1
#
_cell.length_a   1.000
_cell.length_b   1.000
_cell.length_c   1.000
_cell.angle_alpha   90.00
_cell.angle_beta   90.00
_cell.angle_gamma   90.00
#
_symmetry.space_group_name_H-M   'P 1'
#
loop_
_entity.id
_entity.type
_entity.pdbx_description
1 polymer ?
#
loop_
_entity_poly.entity_id
_entity_poly.type
_entity_poly.pdbx_seq_one_letter_code
_entity_poly.pdbx_strand_id
1 'polypeptide(L)'
;MYIENVTDLAFDDITPEDPDFPSIQGLAEAGLLSSKLSRRDMQSSLDDDQSPVFFCPESPLSRQDLVSWKMAIEKRQLPIVDQKSVQRVSGFIDVDKIHPDAWPALVADVSSGEQGIVALAFGYTRLFQPDKPVTKAQAAIALATGEASDIVGEELARIEAESMAEKAVSAHNALVAEVEKDVNASFEKELLLEREKIAAVEKLAEEARRELESLRAQREEENLALMKERAVVDSEMEILSRLRRDVEEQLQTLVSDKLEITYDKERIEKLRKDAEFETQEIARLQYELEVERKALSLARTWAEDEAKKAREQAKALEEARDRWQKQGIKVVVDNDLQEEANAGVTWQNAGNESVESTVNRAETLVDKLKEMADTVRGKSRETIHMIIEKIMLLITMLKEWALKAGKQTEELKDVAMSKMGNSVQGMQQSSAEVGSALKDGVKRFADDCRGGVEKISQKFKT
;
A
#
# COMPACT_ATOMS: atom_id res chain seq x y z
N MET A 1 -39.40 -80.29 -33.97
CA MET A 1 -38.14 -80.35 -33.19
C MET A 1 -37.08 -80.92 -34.13
N TYR A 2 -36.74 -80.15 -35.17
CA TYR A 2 -35.87 -80.61 -36.25
C TYR A 2 -34.42 -80.72 -35.75
N ILE A 3 -33.78 -81.84 -36.03
CA ILE A 3 -32.38 -82.08 -35.73
C ILE A 3 -31.70 -82.40 -37.06
N GLU A 4 -30.84 -81.50 -37.50
CA GLU A 4 -30.12 -81.61 -38.77
C GLU A 4 -29.41 -82.97 -38.88
N ASN A 5 -29.64 -83.68 -39.99
CA ASN A 5 -29.13 -85.03 -40.29
C ASN A 5 -29.71 -86.19 -39.46
N VAL A 6 -30.70 -85.95 -38.60
CA VAL A 6 -31.39 -87.00 -37.81
C VAL A 6 -32.87 -87.08 -38.15
N THR A 7 -33.52 -85.94 -38.39
CA THR A 7 -34.95 -85.88 -38.72
C THR A 7 -35.17 -85.89 -40.22
N ASP A 8 -36.03 -86.80 -40.68
CA ASP A 8 -36.48 -86.86 -42.07
C ASP A 8 -37.35 -85.64 -42.42
N LEU A 9 -37.19 -85.11 -43.64
CA LEU A 9 -38.05 -84.04 -44.15
C LEU A 9 -39.49 -84.56 -44.36
N ALA A 10 -40.46 -83.81 -43.84
CA ALA A 10 -41.87 -84.17 -43.94
C ALA A 10 -42.42 -84.09 -45.38
N PHE A 11 -41.88 -83.18 -46.19
CA PHE A 11 -42.34 -82.86 -47.55
C PHE A 11 -41.14 -82.71 -48.52
N ASP A 12 -41.38 -82.94 -49.81
CA ASP A 12 -40.35 -82.87 -50.87
C ASP A 12 -40.00 -81.44 -51.32
N ASP A 13 -40.91 -80.49 -51.11
CA ASP A 13 -40.84 -79.11 -51.58
C ASP A 13 -40.52 -78.08 -50.48
N ILE A 14 -40.20 -78.55 -49.27
CA ILE A 14 -39.90 -77.71 -48.10
C ILE A 14 -38.49 -78.02 -47.61
N THR A 15 -37.62 -76.99 -47.57
CA THR A 15 -36.22 -77.13 -47.14
C THR A 15 -35.94 -76.38 -45.84
N PRO A 16 -34.87 -76.73 -45.09
CA PRO A 16 -34.53 -76.06 -43.83
C PRO A 16 -34.26 -74.55 -43.94
N GLU A 17 -34.00 -74.04 -45.14
CA GLU A 17 -33.78 -72.63 -45.42
C GLU A 17 -35.07 -71.80 -45.52
N ASP A 18 -36.23 -72.45 -45.62
CA ASP A 18 -37.53 -71.77 -45.66
C ASP A 18 -37.84 -71.14 -44.28
N PRO A 19 -38.21 -69.83 -44.21
CA PRO A 19 -38.53 -69.18 -42.93
C PRO A 19 -39.66 -69.86 -42.16
N ASP A 20 -40.60 -70.50 -42.85
CA ASP A 20 -41.73 -71.21 -42.25
C ASP A 20 -41.43 -72.70 -41.97
N PHE A 21 -40.24 -73.17 -42.36
CA PHE A 21 -39.79 -74.56 -42.16
C PHE A 21 -40.04 -75.09 -40.74
N PRO A 22 -39.65 -74.39 -39.65
CA PRO A 22 -39.81 -74.95 -38.30
C PRO A 22 -41.27 -75.17 -37.93
N SER A 23 -42.16 -74.31 -38.41
CA SER A 23 -43.61 -74.41 -38.19
C SER A 23 -44.20 -75.58 -38.97
N ILE A 24 -43.89 -75.66 -40.27
CA ILE A 24 -44.41 -76.70 -41.17
C ILE A 24 -43.90 -78.08 -40.74
N GLN A 25 -42.59 -78.22 -40.58
CA GLN A 25 -41.94 -79.46 -40.13
C GLN A 25 -42.44 -79.85 -38.73
N GLY A 26 -42.56 -78.90 -37.80
CA GLY A 26 -43.04 -79.15 -36.45
C GLY A 26 -44.48 -79.69 -36.39
N LEU A 27 -45.39 -79.12 -37.18
CA LEU A 27 -46.77 -79.60 -37.27
C LEU A 27 -46.87 -80.99 -37.93
N ALA A 28 -46.05 -81.25 -38.95
CA ALA A 28 -46.00 -82.56 -39.60
C ALA A 28 -45.41 -83.64 -38.68
N GLU A 29 -44.34 -83.33 -37.93
CA GLU A 29 -43.78 -84.22 -36.91
C GLU A 29 -44.76 -84.52 -35.77
N ALA A 30 -45.62 -83.54 -35.42
CA ALA A 30 -46.70 -83.74 -34.48
C ALA A 30 -47.87 -84.59 -35.03
N GLY A 31 -47.81 -84.99 -36.31
CA GLY A 31 -48.86 -85.77 -36.99
C GLY A 31 -50.11 -84.95 -37.30
N LEU A 32 -50.05 -83.62 -37.22
CA LEU A 32 -51.18 -82.71 -37.48
C LEU A 32 -51.36 -82.43 -38.97
N LEU A 33 -50.28 -82.55 -39.75
CA LEU A 33 -50.28 -82.46 -41.21
C LEU A 33 -49.95 -83.83 -41.82
N SER A 34 -50.75 -84.24 -42.80
CA SER A 34 -50.50 -85.46 -43.56
C SER A 34 -49.21 -85.31 -44.37
N SER A 35 -48.19 -86.09 -43.99
CA SER A 35 -46.84 -86.00 -44.55
C SER A 35 -46.25 -87.39 -44.79
N LYS A 36 -45.03 -87.45 -45.33
CA LYS A 36 -44.28 -88.71 -45.45
C LYS A 36 -44.10 -89.41 -44.11
N LEU A 37 -44.02 -88.64 -43.02
CA LEU A 37 -43.81 -89.17 -41.67
C LEU A 37 -45.06 -89.92 -41.18
N SER A 38 -46.26 -89.41 -41.49
CA SER A 38 -47.52 -90.04 -41.07
C SER A 38 -47.96 -91.20 -41.98
N ARG A 39 -47.54 -91.23 -43.24
CA ARG A 39 -47.95 -92.28 -44.21
C ARG A 39 -47.25 -93.62 -43.99
N ARG A 40 -45.97 -93.61 -43.56
CA ARG A 40 -45.18 -94.83 -43.36
C ARG A 40 -45.76 -95.77 -42.29
N ASP A 41 -46.49 -95.24 -41.31
CA ASP A 41 -47.04 -96.04 -40.21
C ASP A 41 -48.42 -96.67 -40.52
N MET A 42 -49.14 -96.17 -41.54
CA MET A 42 -50.51 -96.60 -41.86
C MET A 42 -50.59 -97.67 -42.98
N GLN A 43 -49.52 -97.87 -43.76
CA GLN A 43 -49.50 -98.78 -44.90
C GLN A 43 -48.69 -100.05 -44.60
N SER A 44 -49.35 -101.09 -44.11
CA SER A 44 -48.82 -102.46 -44.06
C SER A 44 -49.06 -103.25 -45.37
N SER A 45 -49.23 -102.57 -46.50
CA SER A 45 -49.49 -103.19 -47.80
C SER A 45 -48.36 -102.88 -48.80
N LEU A 46 -47.89 -103.93 -49.44
CA LEU A 46 -46.69 -104.07 -50.29
C LEU A 46 -46.60 -103.22 -51.57
N ASP A 47 -47.35 -102.13 -51.71
CA ASP A 47 -47.17 -101.19 -52.83
C ASP A 47 -46.52 -99.91 -52.32
N ASP A 48 -45.23 -99.80 -52.60
CA ASP A 48 -44.36 -98.66 -52.32
C ASP A 48 -44.73 -97.52 -53.29
N ASP A 49 -45.85 -96.84 -53.01
CA ASP A 49 -46.26 -95.64 -53.73
C ASP A 49 -45.32 -94.49 -53.31
N GLN A 50 -44.09 -94.51 -53.83
CA GLN A 50 -43.07 -93.45 -53.73
C GLN A 50 -43.49 -92.18 -54.51
N SER A 51 -44.76 -91.83 -54.46
CA SER A 51 -45.25 -90.57 -54.98
C SER A 51 -44.67 -89.43 -54.12
N PRO A 52 -44.11 -88.39 -54.75
CA PRO A 52 -43.60 -87.26 -54.00
C PRO A 52 -44.74 -86.59 -53.23
N VAL A 53 -44.46 -86.22 -51.98
CA VAL A 53 -45.45 -85.59 -51.08
C VAL A 53 -45.07 -84.12 -50.94
N PHE A 54 -45.92 -83.27 -51.49
CA PHE A 54 -45.72 -81.82 -51.51
C PHE A 54 -46.63 -81.12 -50.51
N PHE A 55 -46.11 -80.11 -49.81
CA PHE A 55 -46.87 -79.21 -48.95
C PHE A 55 -47.49 -78.05 -49.73
N CYS A 56 -46.80 -77.61 -50.78
CA CYS A 56 -47.15 -76.47 -51.64
C CYS A 56 -47.36 -75.17 -50.84
N PRO A 57 -46.30 -74.62 -50.20
CA PRO A 57 -46.40 -73.47 -49.28
C PRO A 57 -47.00 -72.22 -49.94
N GLU A 58 -46.76 -72.03 -51.24
CA GLU A 58 -47.26 -70.90 -52.03
C GLU A 58 -48.70 -71.08 -52.52
N SER A 59 -49.31 -72.24 -52.29
CA SER A 59 -50.70 -72.51 -52.70
C SER A 59 -51.69 -71.90 -51.70
N PRO A 60 -52.84 -71.37 -52.15
CA PRO A 60 -53.83 -70.83 -51.24
C PRO A 60 -54.47 -71.96 -50.42
N LEU A 61 -54.58 -71.75 -49.12
CA LEU A 61 -55.23 -72.70 -48.21
C LEU A 61 -56.68 -72.96 -48.64
N SER A 62 -57.02 -74.24 -48.85
CA SER A 62 -58.36 -74.66 -49.25
C SER A 62 -59.30 -74.75 -48.04
N ARG A 63 -60.62 -74.78 -48.27
CA ARG A 63 -61.61 -74.92 -47.19
C ARG A 63 -61.51 -76.27 -46.49
N GLN A 64 -61.27 -77.34 -47.23
CA GLN A 64 -61.12 -78.68 -46.65
C GLN A 64 -59.86 -78.77 -45.80
N ASP A 65 -58.76 -78.16 -46.24
CA ASP A 65 -57.50 -78.19 -45.50
C ASP A 65 -57.59 -77.34 -44.23
N LEU A 66 -58.21 -76.15 -44.29
CA LEU A 66 -58.45 -75.33 -43.09
C LEU A 66 -59.21 -76.12 -42.01
N VAL A 67 -60.31 -76.78 -42.40
CA VAL A 67 -61.12 -77.57 -41.45
C VAL A 67 -60.34 -78.77 -40.94
N SER A 68 -59.62 -79.47 -41.83
CA SER A 68 -58.83 -80.66 -41.48
C SER A 68 -57.71 -80.33 -40.49
N TRP A 69 -56.92 -79.29 -40.78
CA TRP A 69 -55.78 -78.90 -39.95
C TRP A 69 -56.25 -78.34 -38.61
N LYS A 70 -57.30 -77.50 -38.61
CA LYS A 70 -57.85 -76.95 -37.36
C LYS A 70 -58.43 -78.04 -36.46
N MET A 71 -59.19 -78.99 -37.03
CA MET A 71 -59.75 -80.10 -36.25
C MET A 71 -58.67 -81.05 -35.73
N ALA A 72 -57.59 -81.28 -36.48
CA ALA A 72 -56.46 -82.07 -36.00
C ALA A 72 -55.75 -81.41 -34.81
N ILE A 73 -55.66 -80.07 -34.79
CA ILE A 73 -55.07 -79.32 -33.67
C ILE A 73 -55.93 -79.42 -32.40
N GLU A 74 -57.26 -79.34 -32.54
CA GLU A 74 -58.16 -79.32 -31.37
C GLU A 74 -58.54 -80.71 -30.88
N LYS A 75 -58.74 -81.67 -31.78
CA LYS A 75 -59.27 -82.99 -31.46
C LYS A 75 -58.19 -84.05 -31.61
N ARG A 76 -57.77 -84.64 -30.49
CA ARG A 76 -56.86 -85.80 -30.48
C ARG A 76 -57.40 -87.03 -31.22
N GLN A 77 -58.72 -87.15 -31.35
CA GLN A 77 -59.38 -88.25 -32.05
C GLN A 77 -60.51 -87.71 -32.90
N LEU A 78 -60.52 -88.09 -34.18
CA LEU A 78 -61.59 -87.78 -35.12
C LEU A 78 -62.49 -89.01 -35.32
N PRO A 79 -63.78 -88.81 -35.62
CA PRO A 79 -64.71 -89.92 -35.84
C PRO A 79 -64.32 -90.73 -37.08
N ILE A 80 -64.53 -92.05 -37.04
CA ILE A 80 -64.40 -92.90 -38.24
C ILE A 80 -65.69 -92.76 -39.04
N VAL A 81 -65.60 -92.31 -40.29
CA VAL A 81 -66.77 -91.94 -41.10
C VAL A 81 -66.69 -92.53 -42.51
N ASP A 82 -67.81 -93.03 -43.02
CA ASP A 82 -68.01 -93.38 -44.43
C ASP A 82 -68.75 -92.26 -45.19
N GLN A 83 -68.64 -92.25 -46.52
CA GLN A 83 -69.22 -91.19 -47.37
C GLN A 83 -70.72 -90.93 -47.09
N LYS A 84 -71.49 -91.99 -46.82
CA LYS A 84 -72.93 -91.89 -46.55
C LYS A 84 -73.23 -91.16 -45.24
N SER A 85 -72.36 -91.32 -44.24
CA SER A 85 -72.48 -90.63 -42.95
C SER A 85 -72.15 -89.15 -43.09
N VAL A 86 -71.10 -88.78 -43.86
CA VAL A 86 -70.77 -87.38 -44.16
C VAL A 86 -71.93 -86.69 -44.87
N GLN A 87 -72.53 -87.34 -45.88
CA GLN A 87 -73.64 -86.77 -46.64
C GLN A 87 -74.88 -86.52 -45.76
N ARG A 88 -75.14 -87.41 -44.78
CA ARG A 88 -76.26 -87.26 -43.85
C ARG A 88 -76.06 -86.12 -42.87
N VAL A 89 -74.85 -85.96 -42.34
CA VAL A 89 -74.54 -84.97 -41.28
C VAL A 89 -74.32 -83.58 -41.87
N SER A 90 -73.61 -83.46 -42.99
CA SER A 90 -73.23 -82.17 -43.56
C SER A 90 -74.32 -81.49 -44.41
N GLY A 91 -75.15 -82.27 -45.11
CA GLY A 91 -76.17 -81.73 -46.02
C GLY A 91 -75.61 -81.01 -47.26
N PHE A 92 -74.30 -81.10 -47.52
CA PHE A 92 -73.68 -80.52 -48.70
C PHE A 92 -74.06 -81.29 -49.97
N ILE A 93 -74.15 -80.55 -51.09
CA ILE A 93 -74.50 -81.12 -52.39
C ILE A 93 -73.26 -81.76 -53.05
N ASP A 94 -72.07 -81.24 -52.76
CA ASP A 94 -70.78 -81.58 -53.40
C ASP A 94 -69.86 -82.45 -52.52
N VAL A 95 -70.45 -83.32 -51.68
CA VAL A 95 -69.71 -84.24 -50.78
C VAL A 95 -68.81 -85.20 -51.56
N ASP A 96 -69.20 -85.56 -52.78
CA ASP A 96 -68.44 -86.41 -53.70
C ASP A 96 -67.11 -85.78 -54.14
N LYS A 97 -66.97 -84.46 -54.04
CA LYS A 97 -65.73 -83.73 -54.37
C LYS A 97 -64.77 -83.58 -53.19
N ILE A 98 -65.20 -83.93 -51.98
CA ILE A 98 -64.40 -83.77 -50.76
C ILE A 98 -63.48 -84.97 -50.62
N HIS A 99 -62.19 -84.71 -50.39
CA HIS A 99 -61.21 -85.78 -50.21
C HIS A 99 -61.59 -86.68 -49.02
N PRO A 100 -61.50 -88.04 -49.13
CA PRO A 100 -61.89 -88.95 -48.04
C PRO A 100 -61.19 -88.67 -46.70
N ASP A 101 -59.92 -88.24 -46.74
CA ASP A 101 -59.15 -87.92 -45.53
C ASP A 101 -59.70 -86.72 -44.75
N ALA A 102 -60.46 -85.82 -45.41
CA ALA A 102 -61.08 -84.66 -44.78
C ALA A 102 -62.44 -84.97 -44.15
N TRP A 103 -63.04 -86.14 -44.43
CA TRP A 103 -64.37 -86.51 -43.92
C TRP A 103 -64.46 -86.56 -42.39
N PRO A 104 -63.50 -87.17 -41.65
CA PRO A 104 -63.53 -87.18 -40.20
C PRO A 104 -63.54 -85.77 -39.59
N ALA A 105 -62.68 -84.89 -40.11
CA ALA A 105 -62.56 -83.52 -39.64
C ALA A 105 -63.82 -82.70 -39.96
N LEU A 106 -64.36 -82.82 -41.17
CA LEU A 106 -65.58 -82.12 -41.56
C LEU A 106 -66.77 -82.54 -40.71
N VAL A 107 -66.89 -83.83 -40.38
CA VAL A 107 -67.98 -84.32 -39.53
C VAL A 107 -67.83 -83.82 -38.10
N ALA A 108 -66.60 -83.79 -37.56
CA ALA A 108 -66.34 -83.22 -36.24
C ALA A 108 -66.70 -81.72 -36.17
N ASP A 109 -66.34 -80.97 -37.22
CA ASP A 109 -66.66 -79.55 -37.33
C ASP A 109 -68.17 -79.30 -37.41
N VAL A 110 -68.87 -79.97 -38.33
CA VAL A 110 -70.32 -79.83 -38.48
C VAL A 110 -71.08 -80.30 -37.24
N SER A 111 -70.58 -81.32 -36.54
CA SER A 111 -71.17 -81.78 -35.28
C SER A 111 -71.04 -80.75 -34.15
N SER A 112 -70.12 -79.79 -34.28
CA SER A 112 -69.98 -78.65 -33.37
C SER A 112 -71.02 -77.55 -33.63
N GLY A 113 -71.86 -77.70 -34.66
CA GLY A 113 -73.00 -76.82 -34.95
C GLY A 113 -72.56 -75.39 -35.22
N GLU A 114 -73.19 -74.43 -34.54
CA GLU A 114 -72.90 -72.99 -34.67
C GLU A 114 -71.50 -72.60 -34.17
N GLN A 115 -70.81 -73.49 -33.46
CA GLN A 115 -69.42 -73.26 -33.02
C GLN A 115 -68.38 -73.80 -34.01
N GLY A 116 -68.82 -74.51 -35.06
CA GLY A 116 -67.93 -75.01 -36.11
C GLY A 116 -67.42 -73.93 -37.05
N ILE A 117 -66.26 -74.17 -37.63
CA ILE A 117 -65.59 -73.34 -38.64
C ILE A 117 -66.51 -73.15 -39.86
N VAL A 118 -67.19 -74.21 -40.31
CA VAL A 118 -68.11 -74.13 -41.44
C VAL A 118 -69.19 -73.06 -41.20
N ALA A 119 -69.80 -73.05 -40.00
CA ALA A 119 -70.85 -72.10 -39.66
C ALA A 119 -70.28 -70.68 -39.50
N LEU A 120 -69.16 -70.52 -38.77
CA LEU A 120 -68.62 -69.21 -38.38
C LEU A 120 -67.80 -68.53 -39.48
N ALA A 121 -66.95 -69.27 -40.20
CA ALA A 121 -66.06 -68.72 -41.21
C ALA A 121 -66.69 -68.75 -42.62
N PHE A 122 -67.45 -69.80 -42.96
CA PHE A 122 -68.01 -69.95 -44.31
C PHE A 122 -69.49 -69.54 -44.41
N GLY A 123 -70.18 -69.41 -43.28
CA GLY A 123 -71.59 -69.04 -43.20
C GLY A 123 -72.53 -70.16 -43.62
N TYR A 124 -73.82 -69.83 -43.77
CA TYR A 124 -74.82 -70.81 -44.22
C TYR A 124 -74.66 -71.13 -45.71
N THR A 125 -74.06 -72.28 -46.02
CA THR A 125 -73.84 -72.75 -47.39
C THR A 125 -74.30 -74.19 -47.58
N ARG A 126 -74.85 -74.49 -48.76
CA ARG A 126 -75.21 -75.85 -49.20
C ARG A 126 -74.18 -76.48 -50.15
N LEU A 127 -73.16 -75.71 -50.53
CA LEU A 127 -72.00 -76.16 -51.32
C LEU A 127 -70.74 -75.88 -50.51
N PHE A 128 -70.02 -76.93 -50.13
CA PHE A 128 -68.80 -76.77 -49.35
C PHE A 128 -67.69 -76.12 -50.18
N GLN A 129 -67.56 -76.52 -51.46
CA GLN A 129 -66.51 -76.12 -52.37
C GLN A 129 -65.12 -76.42 -51.75
N PRO A 130 -64.71 -77.70 -51.64
CA PRO A 130 -63.53 -78.12 -50.87
C PRO A 130 -62.24 -77.37 -51.27
N ASP A 131 -62.01 -77.20 -52.58
CA ASP A 131 -60.80 -76.57 -53.12
C ASP A 131 -60.86 -75.03 -53.15
N LYS A 132 -61.95 -74.42 -52.64
CA LYS A 132 -62.09 -72.97 -52.67
C LYS A 132 -61.07 -72.33 -51.71
N PRO A 133 -60.34 -71.28 -52.14
CA PRO A 133 -59.37 -70.62 -51.27
C PRO A 133 -60.05 -69.90 -50.10
N VAL A 134 -59.39 -69.94 -48.95
CA VAL A 134 -59.80 -69.30 -47.70
C VAL A 134 -59.20 -67.90 -47.60
N THR A 135 -60.01 -66.93 -47.19
CA THR A 135 -59.50 -65.55 -46.94
C THR A 135 -58.84 -65.45 -45.58
N LYS A 136 -57.92 -64.49 -45.39
CA LYS A 136 -57.27 -64.24 -44.08
C LYS A 136 -58.27 -64.02 -42.95
N ALA A 137 -59.40 -63.35 -43.22
CA ALA A 137 -60.47 -63.15 -42.24
C ALA A 137 -61.12 -64.48 -41.82
N GLN A 138 -61.38 -65.38 -42.78
CA GLN A 138 -61.95 -66.69 -42.50
C GLN A 138 -61.00 -67.59 -41.73
N ALA A 139 -59.70 -67.58 -42.08
CA ALA A 139 -58.67 -68.28 -41.33
C ALA A 139 -58.54 -67.71 -39.90
N ALA A 140 -58.59 -66.39 -39.74
CA ALA A 140 -58.55 -65.74 -38.42
C ALA A 140 -59.76 -66.13 -37.55
N ILE A 141 -60.97 -66.16 -38.11
CA ILE A 141 -62.17 -66.64 -37.41
C ILE A 141 -61.95 -68.09 -36.98
N ALA A 142 -61.55 -68.97 -37.91
CA ALA A 142 -61.32 -70.38 -37.61
C ALA A 142 -60.30 -70.59 -36.49
N LEU A 143 -59.20 -69.82 -36.47
CA LEU A 143 -58.18 -69.90 -35.43
C LEU A 143 -58.67 -69.36 -34.07
N ALA A 144 -59.43 -68.26 -34.08
CA ALA A 144 -59.95 -67.61 -32.88
C ALA A 144 -61.14 -68.35 -32.23
N THR A 145 -61.78 -69.26 -32.96
CA THR A 145 -62.93 -70.04 -32.50
C THR A 145 -62.52 -71.48 -32.14
N GLY A 146 -63.33 -72.15 -31.31
CA GLY A 146 -63.11 -73.54 -30.90
C GLY A 146 -62.57 -73.66 -29.48
N GLU A 147 -61.91 -74.78 -29.17
CA GLU A 147 -61.53 -75.12 -27.79
C GLU A 147 -60.47 -74.19 -27.18
N ALA A 148 -59.62 -73.59 -28.01
CA ALA A 148 -58.57 -72.66 -27.57
C ALA A 148 -59.01 -71.18 -27.56
N SER A 149 -60.30 -70.89 -27.80
CA SER A 149 -60.80 -69.52 -27.96
C SER A 149 -60.55 -68.63 -26.73
N ASP A 150 -60.75 -69.17 -25.53
CA ASP A 150 -60.52 -68.43 -24.27
C ASP A 150 -59.06 -68.00 -24.12
N ILE A 151 -58.12 -68.90 -24.43
CA ILE A 151 -56.68 -68.63 -24.35
C ILE A 151 -56.29 -67.55 -25.38
N VAL A 152 -56.81 -67.63 -26.61
CA VAL A 152 -56.55 -66.62 -27.63
C VAL A 152 -57.12 -65.26 -27.22
N GLY A 153 -58.32 -65.23 -26.62
CA GLY A 153 -58.94 -64.02 -26.10
C GLY A 153 -58.13 -63.36 -24.98
N GLU A 154 -57.63 -64.15 -24.02
CA GLU A 154 -56.77 -63.67 -22.93
C GLU A 154 -55.45 -63.08 -23.44
N GLU A 155 -54.78 -63.74 -24.39
CA GLU A 155 -53.54 -63.23 -24.98
C GLU A 155 -53.77 -61.97 -25.81
N LEU A 156 -54.89 -61.87 -26.55
CA LEU A 156 -55.26 -60.64 -27.25
C LEU A 156 -55.49 -59.47 -26.27
N ALA A 157 -56.19 -59.71 -25.17
CA ALA A 157 -56.39 -58.70 -24.13
C ALA A 157 -55.06 -58.27 -23.48
N ARG A 158 -54.13 -59.21 -23.27
CA ARG A 158 -52.78 -58.90 -22.78
C ARG A 158 -52.01 -58.03 -23.76
N ILE A 159 -51.97 -58.39 -25.05
CA ILE A 159 -51.27 -57.64 -26.09
C ILE A 159 -51.86 -56.23 -26.24
N GLU A 160 -53.18 -56.08 -26.18
CA GLU A 160 -53.83 -54.77 -26.22
C GLU A 160 -53.42 -53.91 -25.00
N ALA A 161 -53.42 -54.50 -23.80
CA ALA A 161 -52.99 -53.80 -22.59
C ALA A 161 -51.51 -53.40 -22.64
N GLU A 162 -50.63 -54.28 -23.13
CA GLU A 162 -49.20 -53.99 -23.33
C GLU A 162 -49.01 -52.86 -24.35
N SER A 163 -49.72 -52.89 -25.49
CA SER A 163 -49.68 -51.83 -26.49
C SER A 163 -50.15 -50.47 -25.93
N MET A 164 -51.21 -50.48 -25.10
CA MET A 164 -51.68 -49.26 -24.43
C MET A 164 -50.64 -48.74 -23.43
N ALA A 165 -49.99 -49.62 -22.67
CA ALA A 165 -48.94 -49.25 -21.73
C ALA A 165 -47.73 -48.65 -22.47
N GLU A 166 -47.30 -49.25 -23.59
CA GLU A 166 -46.20 -48.74 -24.41
C GLU A 166 -46.50 -47.36 -25.01
N LYS A 167 -47.75 -47.13 -25.47
CA LYS A 167 -48.21 -45.80 -25.91
C LYS A 167 -48.17 -44.78 -24.77
N ALA A 168 -48.54 -45.18 -23.55
CA ALA A 168 -48.49 -44.29 -22.39
C ALA A 168 -47.05 -43.93 -22.00
N VAL A 169 -46.14 -44.93 -22.01
CA VAL A 169 -44.71 -44.72 -21.72
C VAL A 169 -44.06 -43.84 -22.79
N SER A 170 -44.33 -44.08 -24.08
CA SER A 170 -43.77 -43.24 -25.14
C SER A 170 -44.27 -41.79 -25.07
N ALA A 171 -45.55 -41.57 -24.75
CA ALA A 171 -46.09 -40.23 -24.51
C ALA A 171 -45.46 -39.53 -23.30
N HIS A 172 -45.25 -40.26 -22.20
CA HIS A 172 -44.55 -39.73 -21.03
C HIS A 172 -43.11 -39.36 -21.35
N ASN A 173 -42.36 -40.23 -22.03
CA ASN A 173 -40.98 -39.96 -22.43
C ASN A 173 -40.89 -38.73 -23.35
N ALA A 174 -41.84 -38.55 -24.26
CA ALA A 174 -41.90 -37.36 -25.10
C ALA A 174 -42.13 -36.08 -24.29
N LEU A 175 -43.01 -36.11 -23.29
CA LEU A 175 -43.24 -34.97 -22.39
C LEU A 175 -42.00 -34.66 -21.55
N VAL A 176 -41.34 -35.69 -21.01
CA VAL A 176 -40.10 -35.53 -20.23
C VAL A 176 -39.02 -34.87 -21.09
N ALA A 177 -38.82 -35.33 -22.33
CA ALA A 177 -37.84 -34.74 -23.24
C ALA A 177 -38.10 -33.25 -23.53
N GLU A 178 -39.37 -32.84 -23.69
CA GLU A 178 -39.70 -31.43 -23.89
C GLU A 178 -39.45 -30.61 -22.60
N VAL A 179 -39.83 -31.14 -21.43
CA VAL A 179 -39.56 -30.48 -20.14
C VAL A 179 -38.05 -30.32 -19.90
N GLU A 180 -37.26 -31.36 -20.16
CA GLU A 180 -35.79 -31.29 -20.02
C GLU A 180 -35.20 -30.23 -20.94
N LYS A 181 -35.66 -30.15 -22.18
CA LYS A 181 -35.23 -29.13 -23.15
C LYS A 181 -35.60 -27.72 -22.70
N ASP A 182 -36.82 -27.49 -22.22
CA ASP A 182 -37.28 -26.19 -21.72
C ASP A 182 -36.49 -25.76 -20.47
N VAL A 183 -36.27 -26.69 -19.55
CA VAL A 183 -35.47 -26.47 -18.34
C VAL A 183 -34.03 -26.11 -18.72
N ASN A 184 -33.41 -26.87 -19.63
CA ASN A 184 -32.06 -26.58 -20.10
C ASN A 184 -31.97 -25.19 -20.76
N ALA A 185 -32.93 -24.83 -21.62
CA ALA A 185 -32.96 -23.51 -22.25
C ALA A 185 -33.12 -22.37 -21.22
N SER A 186 -33.92 -22.59 -20.17
CA SER A 186 -34.07 -21.60 -19.08
C SER A 186 -32.76 -21.41 -18.29
N PHE A 187 -32.06 -22.50 -17.98
CA PHE A 187 -30.76 -22.45 -17.28
C PHE A 187 -29.69 -21.79 -18.13
N GLU A 188 -29.62 -22.07 -19.43
CA GLU A 188 -28.67 -21.41 -20.34
C GLU A 188 -28.87 -19.89 -20.36
N LYS A 189 -30.14 -19.43 -20.38
CA LYS A 189 -30.47 -18.02 -20.33
C LYS A 189 -30.06 -17.36 -19.01
N GLU A 190 -30.35 -18.00 -17.88
CA GLU A 190 -29.93 -17.49 -16.56
C GLU A 190 -28.41 -17.44 -16.44
N LEU A 191 -27.72 -18.46 -16.94
CA LEU A 191 -26.27 -18.55 -16.91
C LEU A 191 -25.61 -17.46 -17.76
N LEU A 192 -26.21 -17.09 -18.89
CA LEU A 192 -25.78 -15.93 -19.68
C LEU A 192 -25.94 -14.61 -18.90
N LEU A 193 -27.11 -14.39 -18.28
CA LEU A 193 -27.35 -13.19 -17.49
C LEU A 193 -26.39 -13.09 -16.29
N GLU A 194 -26.12 -14.19 -15.61
CA GLU A 194 -25.14 -14.21 -14.52
C GLU A 194 -23.71 -13.96 -15.01
N ARG A 195 -23.32 -14.50 -16.18
CA ARG A 195 -22.02 -14.19 -16.79
C ARG A 195 -21.89 -12.70 -17.15
N GLU A 196 -22.95 -12.10 -17.69
CA GLU A 196 -22.98 -10.65 -17.98
C GLU A 196 -22.83 -9.81 -16.70
N LYS A 197 -23.52 -10.18 -15.62
CA LYS A 197 -23.37 -9.53 -14.31
C LYS A 197 -21.95 -9.65 -13.77
N ILE A 198 -21.37 -10.85 -13.83
CA ILE A 198 -19.99 -11.10 -13.39
C ILE A 198 -19.03 -10.21 -14.19
N ALA A 199 -19.15 -10.17 -15.53
CA ALA A 199 -18.31 -9.34 -16.38
C ALA A 199 -18.44 -7.84 -16.05
N ALA A 200 -19.67 -7.36 -15.75
CA ALA A 200 -19.90 -5.98 -15.34
C ALA A 200 -19.24 -5.66 -13.98
N VAL A 201 -19.35 -6.57 -13.01
CA VAL A 201 -18.72 -6.42 -11.69
C VAL A 201 -17.20 -6.48 -11.79
N GLU A 202 -16.65 -7.37 -12.61
CA GLU A 202 -15.21 -7.48 -12.85
C GLU A 202 -14.65 -6.19 -13.46
N LYS A 203 -15.35 -5.63 -14.46
CA LYS A 203 -14.98 -4.34 -15.06
C LYS A 203 -14.96 -3.21 -14.02
N LEU A 204 -16.00 -3.11 -13.19
CA LEU A 204 -16.05 -2.11 -12.11
C LEU A 204 -14.95 -2.31 -11.07
N ALA A 205 -14.62 -3.56 -10.74
CA ALA A 205 -13.54 -3.89 -9.82
C ALA A 205 -12.17 -3.52 -10.40
N GLU A 206 -11.95 -3.74 -11.69
CA GLU A 206 -10.73 -3.28 -12.37
C GLU A 206 -10.62 -1.75 -12.42
N GLU A 207 -11.71 -1.05 -12.73
CA GLU A 207 -11.75 0.42 -12.70
C GLU A 207 -11.39 0.95 -11.31
N ALA A 208 -12.02 0.41 -10.26
CA ALA A 208 -11.70 0.76 -8.87
C ALA A 208 -10.24 0.46 -8.49
N ARG A 209 -9.65 -0.64 -9.00
CA ARG A 209 -8.22 -0.95 -8.80
C ARG A 209 -7.32 0.10 -9.46
N ARG A 210 -7.61 0.48 -10.70
CA ARG A 210 -6.84 1.51 -11.43
C ARG A 210 -6.92 2.87 -10.73
N GLU A 211 -8.11 3.26 -10.26
CA GLU A 211 -8.28 4.49 -9.48
C GLU A 211 -7.46 4.45 -8.19
N LEU A 212 -7.52 3.34 -7.46
CA LEU A 212 -6.78 3.18 -6.22
C LEU A 212 -5.26 3.20 -6.42
N GLU A 213 -4.75 2.59 -7.50
CA GLU A 213 -3.35 2.67 -7.89
C GLU A 213 -2.93 4.11 -8.21
N SER A 214 -3.77 4.86 -8.92
CA SER A 214 -3.50 6.27 -9.22
C SER A 214 -3.44 7.14 -7.96
N LEU A 215 -4.36 6.93 -7.00
CA LEU A 215 -4.37 7.63 -5.72
C LEU A 215 -3.18 7.26 -4.84
N ARG A 216 -2.74 5.99 -4.87
CA ARG A 216 -1.51 5.56 -4.18
C ARG A 216 -0.29 6.27 -4.76
N ALA A 217 -0.16 6.32 -6.08
CA ALA A 217 0.94 7.02 -6.74
C ALA A 217 0.95 8.51 -6.41
N GLN A 218 -0.21 9.18 -6.44
CA GLN A 218 -0.34 10.58 -6.02
C GLN A 218 0.09 10.79 -4.57
N ARG A 219 -0.38 9.94 -3.65
CA ARG A 219 0.03 10.01 -2.23
C ARG A 219 1.53 9.80 -2.06
N GLU A 220 2.14 8.89 -2.82
CA GLU A 220 3.59 8.66 -2.79
C GLU A 220 4.36 9.90 -3.27
N GLU A 221 3.89 10.54 -4.35
CA GLU A 221 4.48 11.78 -4.86
C GLU A 221 4.36 12.94 -3.84
N GLU A 222 3.19 13.12 -3.23
CA GLU A 222 2.97 14.10 -2.16
C GLU A 222 3.88 13.83 -0.96
N ASN A 223 4.03 12.57 -0.55
CA ASN A 223 4.90 12.20 0.55
C ASN A 223 6.38 12.47 0.22
N LEU A 224 6.82 12.18 -1.01
CA LEU A 224 8.16 12.53 -1.47
C LEU A 224 8.38 14.04 -1.49
N ALA A 225 7.38 14.84 -1.87
CA ALA A 225 7.45 16.30 -1.82
C ALA A 225 7.58 16.78 -0.37
N LEU A 226 6.74 16.29 0.55
CA LEU A 226 6.81 16.60 1.98
C LEU A 226 8.15 16.20 2.61
N MET A 227 8.72 15.05 2.24
CA MET A 227 10.04 14.65 2.71
C MET A 227 11.14 15.62 2.26
N LYS A 228 11.07 16.13 1.02
CA LYS A 228 12.02 17.14 0.52
C LYS A 228 11.87 18.46 1.28
N GLU A 229 10.65 18.94 1.48
CA GLU A 229 10.39 20.15 2.26
C GLU A 229 10.89 20.01 3.70
N ARG A 230 10.63 18.86 4.34
CA ARG A 230 11.14 18.57 5.68
C ARG A 230 12.67 18.56 5.73
N ALA A 231 13.33 17.99 4.73
CA ALA A 231 14.79 18.01 4.65
C ALA A 231 15.35 19.44 4.49
N VAL A 232 14.67 20.30 3.72
CA VAL A 232 15.03 21.72 3.60
C VAL A 232 14.88 22.43 4.96
N VAL A 233 13.74 22.26 5.63
CA VAL A 233 13.48 22.85 6.95
C VAL A 233 14.51 22.37 7.98
N ASP A 234 14.82 21.08 8.00
CA ASP A 234 15.85 20.52 8.90
C ASP A 234 17.23 21.15 8.63
N SER A 235 17.58 21.41 7.36
CA SER A 235 18.83 22.08 6.98
C SER A 235 18.88 23.55 7.41
N GLU A 236 17.77 24.28 7.28
CA GLU A 236 17.65 25.66 7.74
C GLU A 236 17.73 25.74 9.27
N MET A 237 17.08 24.81 9.97
CA MET A 237 17.14 24.70 11.42
C MET A 237 18.56 24.42 11.93
N GLU A 238 19.35 23.63 11.19
CA GLU A 238 20.76 23.41 11.51
C GLU A 238 21.58 24.70 11.36
N ILE A 239 21.35 25.47 10.29
CA ILE A 239 21.99 26.76 10.07
C ILE A 239 21.62 27.74 11.19
N LEU A 240 20.35 27.84 11.55
CA LEU A 240 19.89 28.69 12.67
C LEU A 240 20.51 28.26 14.00
N SER A 241 20.67 26.96 14.22
CA SER A 241 21.31 26.42 15.43
C SER A 241 22.81 26.71 15.47
N ARG A 242 23.49 26.75 14.32
CA ARG A 242 24.89 27.22 14.21
C ARG A 242 24.96 28.71 14.52
N LEU A 243 24.14 29.51 13.85
CA LEU A 243 24.11 30.96 14.08
C LEU A 243 23.79 31.33 15.53
N ARG A 244 22.85 30.62 16.16
CA ARG A 244 22.55 30.81 17.59
C ARG A 244 23.77 30.54 18.46
N ARG A 245 24.50 29.46 18.20
CA ARG A 245 25.74 29.14 18.94
C ARG A 245 26.80 30.21 18.74
N ASP A 246 26.99 30.69 17.51
CA ASP A 246 27.95 31.76 17.22
C ASP A 246 27.58 33.04 17.99
N VAL A 247 26.28 33.41 18.02
CA VAL A 247 25.80 34.57 18.79
C VAL A 247 25.96 34.37 20.30
N GLU A 248 25.70 33.17 20.82
CA GLU A 248 25.93 32.83 22.23
C GLU A 248 27.42 32.94 22.59
N GLU A 249 28.32 32.49 21.71
CA GLU A 249 29.77 32.62 21.88
C GLU A 249 30.19 34.09 21.87
N GLN A 250 29.71 34.88 20.91
CA GLN A 250 29.94 36.34 20.87
C GLN A 250 29.40 37.06 22.11
N LEU A 251 28.28 36.59 22.66
CA LEU A 251 27.74 37.13 23.90
C LEU A 251 28.61 36.76 25.10
N GLN A 252 29.13 35.53 25.15
CA GLN A 252 30.01 35.08 26.22
C GLN A 252 31.35 35.82 26.21
N THR A 253 31.94 36.06 25.02
CA THR A 253 33.15 36.89 24.89
C THR A 253 32.89 38.32 25.34
N LEU A 254 31.79 38.94 24.90
CA LEU A 254 31.41 40.29 25.34
C LEU A 254 31.21 40.38 26.86
N VAL A 255 30.61 39.36 27.47
CA VAL A 255 30.45 39.30 28.94
C VAL A 255 31.81 39.19 29.63
N SER A 256 32.75 38.40 29.08
CA SER A 256 34.12 38.33 29.59
C SER A 256 34.84 39.67 29.47
N ASP A 257 34.78 40.31 28.30
CA ASP A 257 35.39 41.63 28.08
C ASP A 257 34.79 42.68 29.02
N LYS A 258 33.47 42.64 29.26
CA LYS A 258 32.81 43.51 30.23
C LYS A 258 33.34 43.28 31.65
N LEU A 259 33.56 42.02 32.05
CA LEU A 259 34.14 41.70 33.37
C LEU A 259 35.57 42.25 33.50
N GLU A 260 36.40 42.08 32.47
CA GLU A 260 37.75 42.64 32.43
C GLU A 260 37.71 44.17 32.53
N ILE A 261 36.83 44.83 31.77
CA ILE A 261 36.64 46.29 31.83
C ILE A 261 36.20 46.72 33.24
N THR A 262 35.31 45.98 33.91
CA THR A 262 34.92 46.32 35.28
C THR A 262 36.08 46.18 36.27
N TYR A 263 36.90 45.14 36.11
CA TYR A 263 38.10 44.94 36.93
C TYR A 263 39.12 46.07 36.70
N ASP A 264 39.37 46.44 35.45
CA ASP A 264 40.25 47.56 35.12
C ASP A 264 39.71 48.89 35.62
N LYS A 265 38.38 49.10 35.58
CA LYS A 265 37.73 50.27 36.17
C LYS A 265 37.96 50.35 37.67
N GLU A 266 37.77 49.26 38.41
CA GLU A 266 38.04 49.21 39.86
C GLU A 266 39.50 49.49 40.18
N ARG A 267 40.42 48.93 39.37
CA ARG A 267 41.85 49.18 39.51
C ARG A 267 42.20 50.66 39.28
N ILE A 268 41.64 51.28 38.25
CA ILE A 268 41.81 52.72 37.97
C ILE A 268 41.22 53.56 39.11
N GLU A 269 40.06 53.18 39.64
CA GLU A 269 39.44 53.89 40.76
C GLU A 269 40.30 53.83 42.04
N LYS A 270 40.96 52.71 42.29
CA LYS A 270 41.95 52.59 43.38
C LYS A 270 43.14 53.54 43.16
N LEU A 271 43.76 53.50 41.99
CA LEU A 271 44.86 54.41 41.65
C LEU A 271 44.46 55.87 41.77
N ARG A 272 43.23 56.22 41.40
CA ARG A 272 42.69 57.55 41.56
C ARG A 272 42.58 57.96 43.03
N LYS A 273 42.05 57.08 43.90
CA LYS A 273 41.95 57.36 45.35
C LYS A 273 43.31 57.54 46.00
N ASP A 274 44.29 56.69 45.62
CA ASP A 274 45.66 56.80 46.12
C ASP A 274 46.29 58.15 45.71
N ALA A 275 46.08 58.59 44.45
CA ALA A 275 46.54 59.88 43.98
C ALA A 275 45.85 61.08 44.66
N GLU A 276 44.54 60.97 44.94
CA GLU A 276 43.79 61.98 45.71
C GLU A 276 44.33 62.10 47.14
N PHE A 277 44.65 60.99 47.80
CA PHE A 277 45.25 60.97 49.14
C PHE A 277 46.63 61.65 49.15
N GLU A 278 47.51 61.28 48.23
CA GLU A 278 48.85 61.90 48.12
C GLU A 278 48.74 63.41 47.83
N THR A 279 47.76 63.84 47.02
CA THR A 279 47.52 65.27 46.76
C THR A 279 47.09 66.01 48.03
N GLN A 280 46.25 65.39 48.87
CA GLN A 280 45.84 65.97 50.15
C GLN A 280 47.01 66.10 51.12
N GLU A 281 47.89 65.09 51.19
CA GLU A 281 49.06 65.13 52.08
C GLU A 281 50.07 66.19 51.63
N ILE A 282 50.26 66.37 50.31
CA ILE A 282 51.06 67.48 49.77
C ILE A 282 50.47 68.83 50.20
N ALA A 283 49.15 69.02 50.09
CA ALA A 283 48.51 70.27 50.49
C ALA A 283 48.67 70.55 51.99
N ARG A 284 48.59 69.50 52.83
CA ARG A 284 48.83 69.61 54.27
C ARG A 284 50.27 70.06 54.57
N LEU A 285 51.26 69.44 53.93
CA LEU A 285 52.67 69.78 54.14
C LEU A 285 53.01 71.18 53.62
N GLN A 286 52.38 71.61 52.52
CA GLN A 286 52.48 73.00 52.05
C GLN A 286 51.94 73.99 53.08
N TYR A 287 50.81 73.66 53.72
CA TYR A 287 50.25 74.48 54.79
C TYR A 287 51.18 74.54 56.01
N GLU A 288 51.69 73.39 56.47
CA GLU A 288 52.65 73.33 57.58
C GLU A 288 53.92 74.15 57.29
N LEU A 289 54.45 74.07 56.06
CA LEU A 289 55.60 74.86 55.64
C LEU A 289 55.32 76.37 55.61
N GLU A 290 54.15 76.79 55.12
CA GLU A 290 53.79 78.21 55.09
C GLU A 290 53.59 78.79 56.49
N VAL A 291 53.09 78.00 57.45
CA VAL A 291 53.03 78.39 58.86
C VAL A 291 54.44 78.59 59.42
N GLU A 292 55.35 77.65 59.20
CA GLU A 292 56.74 77.76 59.67
C GLU A 292 57.47 78.94 59.01
N ARG A 293 57.23 79.19 57.72
CA ARG A 293 57.77 80.35 57.01
C ARG A 293 57.31 81.68 57.63
N LYS A 294 56.04 81.76 58.07
CA LYS A 294 55.51 82.95 58.77
C LYS A 294 56.09 83.10 60.17
N ALA A 295 56.31 82.01 60.90
CA ALA A 295 56.98 82.04 62.19
C ALA A 295 58.43 82.56 62.07
N LEU A 296 59.16 82.10 61.05
CA LEU A 296 60.53 82.57 60.77
C LEU A 296 60.58 84.05 60.37
N SER A 297 59.60 84.56 59.62
CA SER A 297 59.57 86.00 59.30
C SER A 297 59.32 86.85 60.54
N LEU A 298 58.46 86.38 61.45
CA LEU A 298 58.18 87.05 62.71
C LEU A 298 59.43 87.09 63.61
N ALA A 299 60.13 85.96 63.73
CA ALA A 299 61.39 85.86 64.49
C ALA A 299 62.48 86.79 63.94
N ARG A 300 62.58 86.93 62.61
CA ARG A 300 63.52 87.86 61.96
C ARG A 300 63.19 89.33 62.28
N THR A 301 61.92 89.72 62.19
CA THR A 301 61.52 91.11 62.51
C THR A 301 61.77 91.47 63.97
N TRP A 302 61.61 90.50 64.90
CA TRP A 302 61.94 90.69 66.30
C TRP A 302 63.44 90.89 66.52
N ALA A 303 64.28 90.08 65.87
CA ALA A 303 65.73 90.20 65.96
C ALA A 303 66.27 91.52 65.38
N GLU A 304 65.65 92.01 64.29
CA GLU A 304 66.03 93.29 63.66
C GLU A 304 65.67 94.51 64.54
N ASP A 305 64.55 94.47 65.27
CA ASP A 305 64.13 95.55 66.18
C ASP A 305 64.99 95.62 67.45
N GLU A 306 65.39 94.47 68.01
CA GLU A 306 66.24 94.43 69.21
C GLU A 306 67.68 94.90 68.92
N ALA A 307 68.20 94.59 67.72
CA ALA A 307 69.49 95.11 67.26
C ALA A 307 69.51 96.65 67.07
N LYS A 308 68.35 97.26 66.85
CA LYS A 308 68.20 98.71 66.70
C LYS A 308 68.31 99.42 68.05
N LYS A 309 67.68 98.89 69.10
CA LYS A 309 67.81 99.37 70.49
C LYS A 309 69.24 99.26 71.02
N ALA A 310 69.95 98.18 70.70
CA ALA A 310 71.35 98.02 71.09
C ALA A 310 72.28 99.08 70.47
N ARG A 311 72.03 99.50 69.22
CA ARG A 311 72.80 100.57 68.56
C ARG A 311 72.53 101.95 69.17
N GLU A 312 71.33 102.19 69.65
CA GLU A 312 70.98 103.44 70.35
C GLU A 312 71.68 103.54 71.71
N GLN A 313 71.81 102.42 72.44
CA GLN A 313 72.57 102.37 73.70
C GLN A 313 74.10 102.55 73.49
N ALA A 314 74.66 102.02 72.40
CA ALA A 314 76.07 102.21 72.07
C ALA A 314 76.42 103.69 71.77
N LYS A 315 75.51 104.42 71.08
CA LYS A 315 75.69 105.86 70.81
C LYS A 315 75.68 106.71 72.08
N ALA A 316 74.83 106.36 73.05
CA ALA A 316 74.76 107.06 74.33
C ALA A 316 76.04 106.88 75.18
N LEU A 317 76.72 105.73 75.08
CA LEU A 317 77.99 105.47 75.75
C LEU A 317 79.17 106.21 75.10
N GLU A 318 79.15 106.38 73.78
CA GLU A 318 80.18 107.12 73.05
C GLU A 318 80.13 108.64 73.34
N GLU A 319 78.94 109.20 73.51
CA GLU A 319 78.76 110.60 73.93
C GLU A 319 79.11 110.87 75.41
N ALA A 320 79.15 109.82 76.25
CA ALA A 320 79.68 109.91 77.62
C ALA A 320 81.21 109.91 77.63
N ARG A 321 81.84 109.11 76.76
CA ARG A 321 83.30 109.06 76.57
C ARG A 321 83.87 110.42 76.15
N ASP A 322 83.25 111.09 75.18
CA ASP A 322 83.75 112.36 74.65
C ASP A 322 83.62 113.54 75.65
N ARG A 323 82.70 113.44 76.63
CA ARG A 323 82.57 114.42 77.72
C ARG A 323 83.68 114.31 78.75
N TRP A 324 84.19 113.10 79.01
CA TRP A 324 85.23 112.87 80.02
C TRP A 324 86.63 113.18 79.49
N GLN A 325 86.84 113.02 78.17
CA GLN A 325 88.11 113.35 77.53
C GLN A 325 88.43 114.85 77.52
N LYS A 326 87.42 115.73 77.57
CA LYS A 326 87.61 117.20 77.67
C LYS A 326 88.02 117.69 79.07
N GLN A 327 88.02 116.83 80.10
CA GLN A 327 88.36 117.20 81.48
C GLN A 327 89.73 116.66 81.96
N GLY A 328 90.57 116.13 81.07
CA GLY A 328 92.00 115.93 81.37
C GLY A 328 92.32 114.77 82.32
N ILE A 329 91.53 113.69 82.33
CA ILE A 329 91.80 112.47 83.11
C ILE A 329 92.19 111.31 82.18
N LYS A 330 93.39 110.77 82.41
CA LYS A 330 93.99 109.62 81.71
C LYS A 330 93.41 108.32 82.30
N VAL A 331 92.45 107.71 81.60
CA VAL A 331 91.86 106.41 81.98
C VAL A 331 92.71 105.28 81.40
N VAL A 332 93.53 104.70 82.28
CA VAL A 332 94.22 103.42 82.13
C VAL A 332 93.26 102.35 82.63
N VAL A 333 93.04 101.29 81.86
CA VAL A 333 92.28 100.11 82.29
C VAL A 333 93.31 99.03 82.59
N ASP A 334 93.47 98.69 83.87
CA ASP A 334 94.34 97.61 84.37
C ASP A 334 93.59 96.27 84.43
N ASN A 335 94.38 95.21 84.23
CA ASN A 335 93.99 93.80 84.21
C ASN A 335 93.96 93.19 85.62
N ASP A 336 93.01 92.26 85.80
CA ASP A 336 92.89 91.22 86.83
C ASP A 336 92.20 91.60 88.18
N LEU A 337 91.03 90.93 88.38
CA LEU A 337 89.97 91.07 89.40
C LEU A 337 88.95 92.18 89.06
N GLN A 338 87.69 91.92 88.69
CA GLN A 338 86.82 90.85 89.17
C GLN A 338 85.60 90.64 88.28
N GLU A 339 85.17 89.38 88.22
CA GLU A 339 83.91 88.86 87.69
C GLU A 339 82.69 89.73 88.10
N GLU A 340 81.60 89.69 87.31
CA GLU A 340 80.35 90.49 87.46
C GLU A 340 80.28 91.85 86.72
N ALA A 341 80.91 91.96 85.56
CA ALA A 341 80.45 92.90 84.51
C ALA A 341 80.23 92.22 83.15
N ASN A 342 80.06 90.89 83.16
CA ASN A 342 79.42 90.11 82.10
C ASN A 342 77.88 90.21 82.23
N ALA A 343 77.35 91.41 82.08
CA ALA A 343 75.91 91.65 81.88
C ALA A 343 75.56 91.89 80.40
N GLY A 344 76.43 91.44 79.49
CA GLY A 344 76.16 91.28 78.05
C GLY A 344 75.71 89.86 77.66
N VAL A 345 75.51 88.98 78.65
CA VAL A 345 75.36 87.51 78.45
C VAL A 345 73.94 87.00 78.78
N THR A 346 72.98 87.88 79.07
CA THR A 346 71.59 87.48 79.42
C THR A 346 70.57 87.70 78.29
N TRP A 347 71.01 88.07 77.08
CA TRP A 347 70.13 88.24 75.91
C TRP A 347 70.48 87.37 74.70
N GLN A 348 71.59 86.63 74.71
CA GLN A 348 71.91 85.65 73.66
C GLN A 348 71.24 84.28 73.86
N ASN A 349 70.78 83.94 75.08
CA ASN A 349 70.20 82.63 75.39
C ASN A 349 68.66 82.55 75.36
N ALA A 350 67.94 83.63 75.07
CA ALA A 350 66.48 83.57 74.84
C ALA A 350 66.11 83.57 73.34
N GLY A 351 67.05 83.91 72.45
CA GLY A 351 66.86 83.90 71.00
C GLY A 351 67.45 82.67 70.30
N ASN A 352 68.56 82.12 70.79
CA ASN A 352 69.27 81.05 70.05
C ASN A 352 68.64 79.66 70.21
N GLU A 353 68.00 79.32 71.34
CA GLU A 353 67.28 78.02 71.44
C GLU A 353 65.96 77.98 70.64
N SER A 354 65.32 79.15 70.43
CA SER A 354 64.13 79.24 69.59
C SER A 354 64.46 79.29 68.10
N VAL A 355 65.56 79.93 67.70
CA VAL A 355 65.94 80.06 66.28
C VAL A 355 66.67 78.81 65.78
N GLU A 356 67.58 78.21 66.55
CA GLU A 356 68.30 77.01 66.12
C GLU A 356 67.38 75.77 66.09
N SER A 357 66.44 75.62 67.04
CA SER A 357 65.49 74.49 67.02
C SER A 357 64.40 74.64 65.95
N THR A 358 64.00 75.87 65.60
CA THR A 358 63.10 76.13 64.47
C THR A 358 63.81 75.99 63.12
N VAL A 359 65.09 76.38 63.01
CA VAL A 359 65.90 76.14 61.80
C VAL A 359 66.13 74.66 61.59
N ASN A 360 66.52 73.91 62.62
CA ASN A 360 66.68 72.45 62.52
C ASN A 360 65.35 71.75 62.17
N ARG A 361 64.22 72.21 62.72
CA ARG A 361 62.89 71.68 62.38
C ARG A 361 62.46 72.03 60.96
N ALA A 362 62.77 73.24 60.47
CA ALA A 362 62.52 73.67 59.10
C ALA A 362 63.41 72.90 58.10
N GLU A 363 64.68 72.67 58.41
CA GLU A 363 65.56 71.81 57.62
C GLU A 363 65.06 70.37 57.59
N THR A 364 64.60 69.83 58.72
CA THR A 364 64.00 68.48 58.77
C THR A 364 62.71 68.39 57.93
N LEU A 365 61.89 69.46 57.88
CA LEU A 365 60.69 69.52 57.03
C LEU A 365 61.04 69.67 55.56
N VAL A 366 62.06 70.46 55.22
CA VAL A 366 62.56 70.61 53.86
C VAL A 366 63.18 69.30 53.37
N ASP A 367 63.90 68.58 54.24
CA ASP A 367 64.46 67.27 53.89
C ASP A 367 63.36 66.21 53.74
N LYS A 368 62.31 66.23 54.58
CA LYS A 368 61.10 65.40 54.35
C LYS A 368 60.36 65.78 53.07
N LEU A 369 60.30 67.05 52.71
CA LEU A 369 59.70 67.52 51.45
C LEU A 369 60.57 67.18 50.24
N LYS A 370 61.90 67.18 50.36
CA LYS A 370 62.82 66.71 49.32
C LYS A 370 62.72 65.20 49.16
N GLU A 371 62.74 64.45 50.26
CA GLU A 371 62.52 63.00 50.24
C GLU A 371 61.16 62.67 49.64
N MET A 372 60.10 63.40 50.01
CA MET A 372 58.78 63.23 49.42
C MET A 372 58.73 63.70 47.97
N ALA A 373 59.41 64.77 47.59
CA ALA A 373 59.49 65.22 46.20
C ALA A 373 60.24 64.20 45.33
N ASP A 374 61.29 63.57 45.85
CA ASP A 374 62.03 62.50 45.18
C ASP A 374 61.21 61.21 45.13
N THR A 375 60.46 60.88 46.19
CA THR A 375 59.54 59.75 46.24
C THR A 375 58.36 59.94 45.28
N VAL A 376 57.77 61.14 45.26
CA VAL A 376 56.70 61.55 44.33
C VAL A 376 57.24 61.61 42.92
N ARG A 377 58.43 62.14 42.67
CA ARG A 377 59.08 62.15 41.34
C ARG A 377 59.36 60.73 40.84
N GLY A 378 59.84 59.84 41.71
CA GLY A 378 60.06 58.43 41.40
C GLY A 378 58.76 57.72 41.06
N LYS A 379 57.78 57.73 41.99
CA LYS A 379 56.47 57.08 41.82
C LYS A 379 55.64 57.70 40.70
N SER A 380 55.66 59.02 40.52
CA SER A 380 54.97 59.71 39.41
C SER A 380 55.59 59.36 38.07
N ARG A 381 56.92 59.28 37.98
CA ARG A 381 57.61 58.82 36.77
C ARG A 381 57.27 57.36 36.45
N GLU A 382 57.22 56.50 37.46
CA GLU A 382 56.83 55.09 37.30
C GLU A 382 55.35 54.93 36.90
N THR A 383 54.45 55.65 37.54
CA THR A 383 53.01 55.63 37.20
C THR A 383 52.75 56.24 35.83
N ILE A 384 53.41 57.33 35.45
CA ILE A 384 53.33 57.89 34.09
C ILE A 384 53.91 56.91 33.08
N HIS A 385 55.02 56.24 33.38
CA HIS A 385 55.59 55.23 32.48
C HIS A 385 54.65 54.04 32.30
N MET A 386 54.04 53.57 33.39
CA MET A 386 53.05 52.48 33.36
C MET A 386 51.76 52.88 32.61
N ILE A 387 51.30 54.12 32.76
CA ILE A 387 50.18 54.68 32.00
C ILE A 387 50.54 54.77 30.51
N ILE A 388 51.76 55.24 30.17
CA ILE A 388 52.24 55.31 28.79
C ILE A 388 52.31 53.90 28.18
N GLU A 389 52.84 52.90 28.89
CA GLU A 389 52.85 51.52 28.41
C GLU A 389 51.44 50.96 28.19
N LYS A 390 50.50 51.24 29.11
CA LYS A 390 49.10 50.82 28.96
C LYS A 390 48.40 51.51 27.78
N ILE A 391 48.65 52.79 27.56
CA ILE A 391 48.15 53.53 26.40
C ILE A 391 48.79 52.98 25.11
N MET A 392 50.08 52.67 25.11
CA MET A 392 50.76 52.05 23.97
C MET A 392 50.17 50.66 23.65
N LEU A 393 49.88 49.84 24.67
CA LEU A 393 49.20 48.55 24.53
C LEU A 393 47.79 48.69 23.94
N LEU A 394 47.02 49.66 24.42
CA LEU A 394 45.71 49.98 23.86
C LEU A 394 45.81 50.46 22.41
N ILE A 395 46.79 51.29 22.07
CA ILE A 395 47.05 51.73 20.70
C ILE A 395 47.44 50.55 19.80
N THR A 396 48.24 49.61 20.29
CA THR A 396 48.60 48.40 19.53
C THR A 396 47.40 47.48 19.34
N MET A 397 46.57 47.26 20.37
CA MET A 397 45.33 46.49 20.24
C MET A 397 44.37 47.15 19.25
N LEU A 398 44.17 48.47 19.34
CA LEU A 398 43.32 49.21 18.41
C LEU A 398 43.87 49.20 16.98
N LYS A 399 45.20 49.28 16.78
CA LYS A 399 45.82 49.12 15.46
C LYS A 399 45.66 47.71 14.91
N GLU A 400 45.80 46.69 15.75
CA GLU A 400 45.57 45.29 15.35
C GLU A 400 44.10 45.06 15.02
N TRP A 401 43.18 45.68 15.75
CA TRP A 401 41.75 45.64 15.48
C TRP A 401 41.39 46.38 14.18
N ALA A 402 42.00 47.55 13.92
CA ALA A 402 41.85 48.26 12.65
C ALA A 402 42.44 47.48 11.46
N LEU A 403 43.57 46.79 11.65
CA LEU A 403 44.16 45.90 10.64
C LEU A 403 43.34 44.63 10.43
N LYS A 404 42.75 44.05 11.48
CA LYS A 404 41.82 42.90 11.38
C LYS A 404 40.50 43.30 10.73
N ALA A 405 39.93 44.45 11.06
CA ALA A 405 38.75 44.98 10.40
C ALA A 405 39.03 45.36 8.93
N GLY A 406 40.20 45.93 8.64
CA GLY A 406 40.67 46.18 7.28
C GLY A 406 40.84 44.89 6.49
N LYS A 407 41.50 43.86 7.04
CA LYS A 407 41.63 42.53 6.43
C LYS A 407 40.29 41.82 6.26
N GLN A 408 39.38 41.89 7.23
CA GLN A 408 38.03 41.34 7.08
C GLN A 408 37.22 42.07 6.00
N THR A 409 37.46 43.36 5.79
CA THR A 409 36.83 44.14 4.71
C THR A 409 37.44 43.83 3.35
N GLU A 410 38.77 43.64 3.26
CA GLU A 410 39.47 43.21 2.04
C GLU A 410 39.13 41.75 1.70
N GLU A 411 39.06 40.84 2.69
CA GLU A 411 38.63 39.44 2.53
C GLU A 411 37.15 39.34 2.20
N LEU A 412 36.25 40.14 2.80
CA LEU A 412 34.84 40.20 2.40
C LEU A 412 34.67 40.78 0.99
N LYS A 413 35.51 41.75 0.59
CA LYS A 413 35.53 42.32 -0.76
C LYS A 413 36.07 41.33 -1.78
N ASP A 414 37.13 40.57 -1.46
CA ASP A 414 37.69 39.53 -2.32
C ASP A 414 36.80 38.29 -2.38
N VAL A 415 36.12 37.92 -1.29
CA VAL A 415 35.08 36.88 -1.25
C VAL A 415 33.84 37.33 -2.02
N ALA A 416 33.45 38.61 -1.97
CA ALA A 416 32.36 39.14 -2.78
C ALA A 416 32.73 39.24 -4.27
N MET A 417 33.95 39.68 -4.61
CA MET A 417 34.43 39.74 -6.00
C MET A 417 34.68 38.34 -6.60
N SER A 418 35.16 37.37 -5.82
CA SER A 418 35.30 35.98 -6.26
C SER A 418 33.97 35.22 -6.33
N LYS A 419 33.00 35.50 -5.45
CA LYS A 419 31.61 35.00 -5.61
C LYS A 419 30.92 35.62 -6.81
N MET A 420 31.14 36.90 -7.11
CA MET A 420 30.54 37.56 -8.27
C MET A 420 31.19 37.10 -9.59
N GLY A 421 32.50 36.87 -9.61
CA GLY A 421 33.22 36.29 -10.75
C GLY A 421 32.81 34.84 -11.04
N ASN A 422 32.68 34.00 -10.01
CA ASN A 422 32.28 32.60 -10.16
C ASN A 422 30.77 32.44 -10.44
N SER A 423 29.93 33.36 -9.98
CA SER A 423 28.48 33.36 -10.27
C SER A 423 28.18 33.71 -11.73
N VAL A 424 29.01 34.52 -12.40
CA VAL A 424 28.81 34.87 -13.82
C VAL A 424 29.22 33.73 -14.74
N GLN A 425 30.24 32.94 -14.39
CA GLN A 425 30.67 31.80 -15.21
C GLN A 425 29.79 30.55 -15.01
N GLY A 426 29.26 30.34 -13.81
CA GLY A 426 28.31 29.25 -13.51
C GLY A 426 26.89 29.47 -14.06
N MET A 427 26.49 30.73 -14.30
CA MET A 427 25.15 31.05 -14.84
C MET A 427 25.11 31.17 -16.37
N GLN A 428 26.27 31.24 -17.04
CA GLN A 428 26.34 31.32 -18.51
C GLN A 428 26.25 29.95 -19.20
N GLN A 429 26.56 28.84 -18.49
CA GLN A 429 26.38 27.48 -19.02
C GLN A 429 24.97 26.92 -18.75
N SER A 430 24.29 27.29 -17.66
CA SER A 430 22.92 26.81 -17.36
C SER A 430 21.82 27.62 -18.06
N SER A 431 22.08 28.87 -18.47
CA SER A 431 21.10 29.71 -19.16
C SER A 431 20.89 29.35 -20.64
N ALA A 432 21.80 28.59 -21.27
CA ALA A 432 21.66 28.20 -22.68
C ALA A 432 20.74 26.98 -22.88
N GLU A 433 20.64 26.07 -21.90
CA GLU A 433 19.79 24.86 -21.99
C GLU A 433 18.40 25.04 -21.36
N VAL A 434 18.25 25.92 -20.36
CA VAL A 434 16.93 26.17 -19.74
C VAL A 434 16.09 27.17 -20.55
N GLY A 435 16.73 28.08 -21.29
CA GLY A 435 16.04 29.08 -22.12
C GLY A 435 15.35 28.52 -23.37
N SER A 436 15.83 27.41 -23.93
CA SER A 436 15.19 26.75 -25.08
C SER A 436 14.01 25.86 -24.65
N ALA A 437 14.16 25.13 -23.54
CA ALA A 437 13.10 24.24 -23.04
C ALA A 437 11.88 24.99 -22.48
N LEU A 438 12.08 26.14 -21.83
CA LEU A 438 10.98 26.95 -21.30
C LEU A 438 10.22 27.71 -22.41
N LYS A 439 10.94 28.17 -23.44
CA LYS A 439 10.35 28.92 -24.57
C LYS A 439 9.44 28.05 -25.45
N ASP A 440 9.78 26.77 -25.61
CA ASP A 440 8.95 25.81 -26.34
C ASP A 440 7.73 25.35 -25.52
N GLY A 441 7.86 25.25 -24.18
CA GLY A 441 6.75 24.93 -23.28
C GLY A 441 5.69 26.03 -23.19
N VAL A 442 6.12 27.30 -23.10
CA VAL A 442 5.20 28.45 -23.03
C VAL A 442 4.49 28.70 -24.36
N LYS A 443 5.13 28.39 -25.49
CA LYS A 443 4.51 28.53 -26.81
C LYS A 443 3.41 27.47 -27.05
N ARG A 444 3.64 26.22 -26.62
CA ARG A 444 2.62 25.16 -26.68
C ARG A 444 1.42 25.44 -25.78
N PHE A 445 1.65 25.98 -24.59
CA PHE A 445 0.55 26.30 -23.66
C PHE A 445 -0.30 27.50 -24.13
N ALA A 446 0.32 28.49 -24.78
CA ALA A 446 -0.41 29.63 -25.36
C ALA A 446 -1.27 29.23 -26.58
N ASP A 447 -0.84 28.25 -27.38
CA ASP A 447 -1.62 27.73 -28.50
C ASP A 447 -2.78 26.83 -28.02
N ASP A 448 -2.59 26.04 -26.95
CA ASP A 448 -3.65 25.23 -26.36
C ASP A 448 -4.74 26.06 -25.65
N CYS A 449 -4.38 27.17 -25.00
CA CYS A 449 -5.37 28.10 -24.46
C CYS A 449 -6.15 28.83 -25.57
N ARG A 450 -5.54 29.13 -26.73
CA ARG A 450 -6.22 29.74 -27.87
C ARG A 450 -7.23 28.78 -28.52
N GLY A 451 -6.86 27.51 -28.68
CA GLY A 451 -7.75 26.46 -29.20
C GLY A 451 -8.92 26.12 -28.26
N GLY A 452 -8.73 26.24 -26.95
CA GLY A 452 -9.79 26.06 -25.95
C GLY A 452 -10.84 27.18 -25.95
N VAL A 453 -10.42 28.43 -26.15
CA VAL A 453 -11.32 29.60 -26.16
C VAL A 453 -12.19 29.65 -27.41
N GLU A 454 -11.70 29.18 -28.57
CA GLU A 454 -12.52 29.09 -29.80
C GLU A 454 -13.62 28.02 -29.71
N LYS A 455 -13.38 26.90 -28.99
CA LYS A 455 -14.38 25.86 -28.75
C LYS A 455 -15.51 26.29 -27.81
N ILE A 456 -15.25 27.22 -26.90
CA ILE A 456 -16.27 27.76 -25.98
C ILE A 456 -17.11 28.85 -26.67
N SER A 457 -16.52 29.62 -27.59
CA SER A 457 -17.23 30.64 -28.37
C SER A 457 -18.25 30.05 -29.36
N GLN A 458 -18.04 28.84 -29.88
CA GLN A 458 -18.99 28.16 -30.76
C GLN A 458 -20.22 27.56 -30.06
N LYS A 459 -20.20 27.39 -28.71
CA LYS A 459 -21.34 26.83 -27.96
C LYS A 459 -22.36 27.85 -27.45
N PHE A 460 -22.16 29.14 -27.75
CA PHE A 460 -23.11 30.21 -27.40
C PHE A 460 -23.65 30.97 -28.63
N LYS A 461 -23.60 30.36 -29.81
CA LYS A 461 -24.20 30.89 -31.05
C LYS A 461 -25.04 29.84 -31.78
N THR A 462 -26.02 29.31 -31.04
CA THR A 462 -27.28 28.72 -31.56
C THR A 462 -28.30 28.80 -30.44
#